data_AF-A0A6S6SXA4-F1
#
_entry.id   AF-A0A6S6SXA4-F1
#
_cell.length_a   1.000
_cell.length_b   1.000
_cell.length_c   1.000
_cell.angle_alpha   90.00
_cell.angle_beta   90.00
_cell.angle_gamma   90.00
#
_symmetry.space_group_name_H-M   'P 1'
#
loop_
_entity.id
_entity.type
_entity.pdbx_description
1 polymer ?
#
loop_
_entity_poly.entity_id
_entity_poly.type
_entity_poly.pdbx_seq_one_letter_code
_entity_poly.pdbx_strand_id
1 'polypeptide(L)'
;MQTEDKLQAIKVHSALNKPNLLLGGERELMLMVGLFSALMIFIAMTWQTFIIGIALWLILSMLLRMMAKADPLMSKIYLRQLKYKDFYTAHSSPFYEEK
;
A
#
# COMPACT_ATOMS: atom_id res chain seq x y z
N MET A 1 -48.55 12.11 19.37
CA MET A 1 -48.02 10.74 19.21
C MET A 1 -46.52 10.88 18.99
N GLN A 2 -45.73 10.67 20.04
CA GLN A 2 -44.27 10.73 19.99
C GLN A 2 -43.78 9.43 19.35
N THR A 3 -43.26 9.51 18.12
CA THR A 3 -42.55 8.40 17.51
C THR A 3 -41.16 8.38 18.13
N GLU A 4 -40.93 7.41 19.01
CA GLU A 4 -39.60 7.10 19.54
C GLU A 4 -38.72 6.66 18.36
N ASP A 5 -37.77 7.52 17.98
CA ASP A 5 -36.86 7.29 16.86
C ASP A 5 -35.83 6.21 17.23
N LYS A 6 -36.24 4.95 17.08
CA LYS A 6 -35.49 3.77 17.49
C LYS A 6 -34.30 3.57 16.55
N LEU A 7 -33.13 4.07 16.94
CA LEU A 7 -31.87 3.88 16.23
C LEU A 7 -31.60 2.39 15.97
N GLN A 8 -31.62 1.99 14.70
CA GLN A 8 -31.32 0.61 14.30
C GLN A 8 -29.80 0.39 14.27
N ALA A 9 -29.30 -0.43 15.18
CA ALA A 9 -27.89 -0.82 15.19
C ALA A 9 -27.66 -2.02 14.26
N ILE A 10 -26.94 -1.78 13.15
CA ILE A 10 -26.50 -2.84 12.22
C ILE A 10 -25.11 -3.33 12.64
N LYS A 11 -24.91 -4.65 12.64
CA LYS A 11 -23.61 -5.25 12.95
C LYS A 11 -22.63 -5.02 11.80
N VAL A 12 -21.65 -4.15 12.01
CA VAL A 12 -20.56 -3.93 11.04
C VAL A 12 -19.50 -5.02 11.22
N HIS A 13 -19.24 -5.79 10.16
CA HIS A 13 -18.25 -6.85 10.18
C HIS A 13 -16.84 -6.30 9.91
N SER A 14 -15.88 -6.62 10.78
CA SER A 14 -14.47 -6.22 10.62
C SER A 14 -13.84 -6.65 9.29
N ALA A 15 -14.38 -7.69 8.65
CA ALA A 15 -13.93 -8.16 7.33
C ALA A 15 -14.02 -7.08 6.24
N LEU A 16 -14.95 -6.12 6.33
CA LEU A 16 -15.07 -5.04 5.34
C LEU A 16 -13.90 -4.06 5.37
N ASN A 17 -13.20 -3.94 6.51
CA ASN A 17 -12.12 -2.97 6.68
C ASN A 17 -10.72 -3.61 6.68
N LYS A 18 -10.61 -4.94 6.52
CA LYS A 18 -9.30 -5.61 6.52
C LYS A 18 -8.60 -5.36 5.17
N PRO A 19 -7.34 -4.90 5.16
CA PRO A 19 -6.58 -4.72 3.93
C PRO A 19 -6.35 -6.09 3.26
N ASN A 20 -6.55 -6.13 1.94
CA ASN A 20 -6.35 -7.35 1.16
C ASN A 20 -4.86 -7.51 0.80
N LEU A 21 -4.13 -8.25 1.63
CA LEU A 21 -2.71 -8.56 1.44
C LEU A 21 -2.54 -9.80 0.55
N LEU A 22 -1.61 -9.74 -0.40
CA LEU A 22 -1.31 -10.84 -1.32
C LEU A 22 0.04 -11.46 -0.95
N LEU A 23 0.06 -12.77 -0.67
CA LEU A 23 1.25 -13.50 -0.19
C LEU A 23 1.89 -12.88 1.07
N GLY A 24 1.10 -12.18 1.89
CA GLY A 24 1.57 -11.49 3.09
C GLY A 24 2.23 -10.13 2.84
N GLY A 25 2.21 -9.63 1.60
CA GLY A 25 2.67 -8.29 1.22
C GLY A 25 1.54 -7.44 0.61
N GLU A 26 1.83 -6.17 0.33
CA GLU A 26 0.91 -5.33 -0.44
C GLU A 26 0.76 -5.86 -1.88
N ARG A 27 -0.48 -6.01 -2.34
CA ARG A 27 -0.79 -6.63 -3.64
C ARG A 27 -0.09 -5.96 -4.82
N GLU A 28 -0.18 -4.63 -4.91
CA GLU A 28 0.33 -3.87 -6.05
C GLU A 28 1.83 -4.04 -6.20
N LEU A 29 2.56 -3.93 -5.09
CA LEU A 29 4.01 -4.09 -5.06
C LEU A 29 4.44 -5.55 -5.30
N MET A 30 3.73 -6.53 -4.73
CA MET A 30 4.07 -7.95 -4.90
C MET A 30 3.92 -8.38 -6.36
N LEU A 31 2.88 -7.89 -7.05
CA LEU A 31 2.66 -8.13 -8.47
C LEU A 31 3.74 -7.47 -9.33
N MET A 32 4.12 -6.23 -9.03
CA MET A 32 5.19 -5.54 -9.76
C MET A 32 6.53 -6.27 -9.63
N VAL A 33 6.91 -6.67 -8.41
CA VAL A 33 8.16 -7.42 -8.17
C VAL A 33 8.16 -8.76 -8.92
N GLY A 34 7.06 -9.51 -8.85
CA GLY A 34 6.94 -10.78 -9.59
C GLY A 34 7.05 -10.58 -11.10
N LEU A 35 6.40 -9.53 -11.62
CA LEU A 35 6.47 -9.17 -13.03
C LEU A 35 7.88 -8.77 -13.45
N PHE A 36 8.56 -7.89 -12.72
CA PHE A 36 9.93 -7.48 -13.01
C PHE A 36 10.91 -8.66 -12.97
N SER A 37 10.77 -9.55 -11.97
CA SER A 37 11.61 -10.75 -11.91
C SER A 37 11.36 -11.67 -13.09
N ALA A 38 10.10 -11.91 -13.47
CA ALA A 38 9.78 -12.74 -14.61
C ALA A 38 10.36 -12.14 -15.90
N LEU A 39 10.15 -10.83 -16.11
CA LEU A 39 10.71 -10.10 -17.25
C LEU A 39 12.23 -10.22 -17.31
N MET A 40 12.93 -10.03 -16.17
CA MET A 40 14.39 -10.14 -16.11
C MET A 40 14.88 -11.52 -16.57
N ILE A 41 14.19 -12.59 -16.17
CA ILE A 41 14.51 -13.96 -16.59
C ILE A 41 14.28 -14.14 -18.10
N PHE A 42 13.14 -13.67 -18.61
CA PHE A 42 12.77 -13.81 -20.02
C PHE A 42 13.62 -12.97 -20.97
N ILE A 43 14.10 -11.79 -20.55
CA ILE A 43 14.90 -10.91 -21.40
C ILE A 43 16.26 -11.54 -21.71
N ALA A 44 16.90 -12.17 -20.74
CA ALA A 44 18.25 -12.70 -20.91
C ALA A 44 18.26 -14.17 -21.35
N MET A 45 17.27 -14.99 -20.97
CA MET A 45 17.20 -16.43 -21.28
C MET A 45 18.51 -17.22 -20.99
N THR A 46 19.32 -16.78 -20.02
CA THR A 46 20.53 -17.51 -19.60
C THR A 46 20.30 -18.23 -18.28
N TRP A 47 21.07 -19.31 -18.06
CA TRP A 47 21.02 -20.07 -16.80
C TRP A 47 21.38 -19.21 -15.58
N GLN A 48 22.36 -18.31 -15.73
CA GLN A 48 22.78 -17.39 -14.67
C GLN A 48 21.65 -16.43 -14.28
N THR A 49 20.96 -15.84 -15.25
CA THR A 49 19.86 -14.91 -14.99
C THR A 49 18.64 -15.57 -14.38
N PHE A 50 18.41 -16.86 -14.67
CA PHE A 50 17.34 -17.62 -14.00
C PHE A 50 17.58 -17.73 -12.49
N ILE A 51 18.80 -18.11 -12.09
CA ILE A 51 19.17 -18.22 -10.67
C ILE A 51 19.09 -16.86 -9.98
N ILE A 52 19.67 -15.82 -10.61
CA ILE A 52 19.67 -14.47 -10.07
C ILE A 52 18.24 -13.92 -9.97
N GLY A 53 17.40 -14.17 -10.96
CA GLY A 53 15.99 -13.76 -10.97
C GLY A 53 15.20 -14.38 -9.82
N ILE A 54 15.32 -15.70 -9.63
CA ILE A 54 14.64 -16.38 -8.52
C ILE A 54 15.14 -15.88 -7.16
N ALA A 55 16.46 -15.73 -7.00
CA ALA A 55 17.03 -15.21 -5.76
C ALA A 55 16.52 -13.79 -5.46
N LEU A 56 16.52 -12.91 -6.47
CA LEU A 56 16.04 -11.54 -6.37
C LEU A 56 14.55 -11.49 -6.04
N TRP A 57 13.73 -12.32 -6.68
CA TRP A 57 12.29 -12.43 -6.38
C TRP A 57 12.06 -12.82 -4.93
N LEU A 58 12.74 -13.86 -4.44
CA LEU A 58 12.60 -14.32 -3.05
C LEU A 58 13.00 -13.24 -2.05
N ILE A 59 14.15 -12.59 -2.26
CA ILE A 59 14.64 -11.52 -1.38
C ILE A 59 13.65 -10.35 -1.34
N LEU A 60 13.23 -9.85 -2.51
CA LEU A 60 12.28 -8.73 -2.58
C LEU A 60 10.92 -9.10 -1.97
N SER A 61 10.39 -10.29 -2.24
CA SER A 61 9.14 -10.77 -1.64
C SER A 61 9.24 -10.92 -0.12
N MET A 62 10.39 -11.33 0.43
CA MET A 62 10.60 -11.37 1.88
C MET A 62 10.62 -9.97 2.49
N LEU A 63 11.36 -9.04 1.89
CA LEU A 63 11.39 -7.64 2.36
C LEU A 63 10.01 -7.01 2.34
N LEU A 64 9.24 -7.25 1.29
CA LEU A 64 7.88 -6.73 1.16
C LEU A 64 6.91 -7.32 2.19
N ARG A 65 7.11 -8.59 2.56
CA ARG A 65 6.36 -9.25 3.63
C ARG A 65 6.72 -8.69 5.01
N MET A 66 7.98 -8.34 5.24
CA MET A 66 8.40 -7.63 6.45
C MET A 66 7.78 -6.23 6.51
N MET A 67 7.75 -5.50 5.39
CA MET A 67 7.12 -4.18 5.29
C MET A 67 5.63 -4.24 5.63
N ALA A 68 4.88 -5.16 5.02
CA ALA A 68 3.45 -5.31 5.27
C ALA A 68 3.10 -5.76 6.69
N LYS A 69 4.06 -6.38 7.42
CA LYS A 69 3.90 -6.68 8.85
C LYS A 69 3.95 -5.41 9.71
N ALA A 70 4.73 -4.40 9.30
CA ALA A 70 4.82 -3.12 9.99
C ALA A 70 3.63 -2.21 9.66
N ASP A 71 3.35 -2.01 8.37
CA ASP A 71 2.20 -1.24 7.90
C ASP A 71 1.66 -1.83 6.57
N PRO A 72 0.42 -2.36 6.54
CA PRO A 72 -0.23 -2.87 5.33
C PRO A 72 -0.53 -1.85 4.22
N LEU A 73 -0.45 -0.54 4.51
CA LEU A 73 -0.85 0.55 3.59
C LEU A 73 0.30 1.53 3.33
N MET A 74 1.53 1.15 3.67
CA MET A 74 2.71 2.00 3.60
C MET A 74 2.91 2.62 2.22
N SER A 75 2.73 1.87 1.14
CA SER A 75 2.92 2.40 -0.23
C SER A 75 1.99 3.58 -0.54
N LYS A 76 0.71 3.44 -0.17
CA LYS A 76 -0.32 4.46 -0.46
C LYS A 76 -0.11 5.71 0.39
N ILE A 77 0.28 5.52 1.65
CA ILE A 77 0.60 6.62 2.56
C ILE A 77 1.87 7.34 2.09
N TYR A 78 2.89 6.60 1.66
CA TYR A 78 4.13 7.16 1.14
C TYR A 78 3.89 8.04 -0.09
N LEU A 79 3.13 7.53 -1.07
CA LEU A 79 2.76 8.33 -2.26
C LEU A 79 1.95 9.58 -1.91
N ARG A 80 1.14 9.52 -0.84
CA ARG A 80 0.43 10.70 -0.34
C ARG A 80 1.38 11.67 0.36
N GLN A 81 2.31 11.16 1.15
CA GLN A 81 3.30 11.96 1.87
C GLN A 81 4.15 12.79 0.91
N LEU A 82 4.54 12.21 -0.24
CA LEU A 82 5.27 12.95 -1.28
C LEU A 82 4.51 14.16 -1.85
N LYS A 83 3.17 14.19 -1.73
CA LYS A 83 2.35 15.32 -2.21
C LYS A 83 2.17 16.41 -1.16
N TYR A 84 2.50 16.14 0.09
CA TYR A 84 2.38 17.14 1.15
C TYR A 84 3.52 18.15 1.06
N LYS A 85 3.21 19.41 1.37
CA LYS A 85 4.24 20.44 1.55
C LYS A 85 5.08 20.11 2.79
N ASP A 86 6.37 20.42 2.73
CA ASP A 86 7.29 20.28 3.86
C ASP A 86 6.85 21.10 5.08
N PHE A 87 6.21 22.24 4.83
CA PHE A 87 5.66 23.11 5.85
C PHE A 87 4.28 23.62 5.46
N TYR A 88 3.30 23.38 6.33
CA TYR A 88 1.98 23.99 6.25
C TYR A 88 1.92 25.16 7.24
N THR A 89 1.87 26.37 6.70
CA THR A 89 1.65 27.60 7.45
C THR A 89 0.28 27.55 8.16
N ALA A 90 0.25 27.93 9.43
CA ALA A 90 -0.99 28.05 10.18
C ALA A 90 -1.78 29.28 9.72
N HIS A 91 -2.67 29.10 8.75
CA HIS A 91 -3.61 30.15 8.35
C HIS A 91 -4.83 30.11 9.29
N SER A 92 -4.96 31.12 10.13
CA SER A 92 -6.07 31.27 11.09
C SER A 92 -7.35 31.83 10.46
N SER A 93 -7.32 32.26 9.20
CA SER A 93 -8.39 32.97 8.51
C SER A 93 -8.62 32.39 7.10
N PRO A 94 -9.89 32.18 6.67
CA PRO A 94 -10.22 31.78 5.30
C PRO A 94 -9.84 32.82 4.21
N PHE A 95 -9.53 34.06 4.59
CA PHE A 95 -9.25 35.18 3.69
C PHE A 95 -7.76 35.54 3.60
N TYR A 96 -6.87 34.59 3.89
CA TYR A 96 -5.44 34.85 3.85
C TYR A 96 -4.94 34.93 2.40
N GLU A 97 -4.51 36.12 1.96
CA GLU A 97 -3.80 36.32 0.70
C GLU A 97 -2.28 36.10 0.91
N GLU A 98 -1.70 35.11 0.24
CA GLU A 98 -0.24 34.98 0.11
C GLU A 98 0.27 36.14 -0.76
N LYS A 99 1.14 37.00 -0.20
CA LYS A 99 1.72 38.17 -0.87
C LYS A 99 3.15 37.91 -1.31
#